data_AF-A0A7W4IS99-F1
#
_entry.id   AF-A0A7W4IS99-F1
#
_cell.length_a   1.000
_cell.length_b   1.000
_cell.length_c   1.000
_cell.angle_alpha   90.00
_cell.angle_beta   90.00
_cell.angle_gamma   90.00
#
_symmetry.space_group_name_H-M   'P 1'
#
loop_
_entity.id
_entity.type
_entity.pdbx_description
1 polymer ?
#
loop_
_entity_poly.entity_id
_entity_poly.type
_entity_poly.pdbx_seq_one_letter_code
_entity_poly.pdbx_strand_id
1 'polypeptide(L)'
;MAGFGKGSRSGAGRGLVESRRKPASASVKSGYTGSMNNHDALPIDLMVAPIWPQWQRLSRLLFSGQIAFNSELARWETTEFDTEHGVRLRDRTMQSKYRVTLDEHLTTLRDRSQFFEVILIKAYSLMDAHGRYVRYILDSKKFELLYRVPTESELQIIFDIHLTGGVEAWGGKLLTELGRDWRIIDGKAGLIQTSILRNAFAHGYVSATQGMLDAAVERGASLPLAAGDPIALTFEQCRLHLSRIKSFCRRLDGGLINLAKVNSQGQ
;
A
#
# COMPACT_ATOMS: atom_id res chain seq x y z
N MET A 1 57.70 -46.16 -12.41
CA MET A 1 58.52 -45.10 -13.04
C MET A 1 57.72 -44.46 -14.16
N ALA A 2 57.75 -43.13 -14.21
CA ALA A 2 57.21 -42.28 -15.28
C ALA A 2 57.75 -42.69 -16.67
N GLY A 3 57.12 -42.42 -17.81
CA GLY A 3 55.95 -41.61 -18.14
C GLY A 3 55.86 -41.43 -19.67
N PHE A 4 54.92 -40.59 -20.09
CA PHE A 4 54.81 -39.88 -21.38
C PHE A 4 54.68 -40.66 -22.71
N GLY A 5 53.54 -40.44 -23.36
CA GLY A 5 53.38 -40.57 -24.81
C GLY A 5 52.27 -39.65 -25.33
N LYS A 6 52.65 -38.47 -25.82
CA LYS A 6 51.78 -37.60 -26.64
C LYS A 6 51.70 -38.18 -28.05
N GLY A 7 50.49 -38.30 -28.59
CA GLY A 7 50.24 -38.63 -30.00
C GLY A 7 49.04 -37.86 -30.51
N SER A 8 49.30 -36.81 -31.30
CA SER A 8 48.31 -36.11 -32.10
C SER A 8 48.01 -36.88 -33.38
N ARG A 9 46.74 -36.98 -33.79
CA ARG A 9 46.37 -37.07 -35.21
C ARG A 9 44.95 -36.56 -35.47
N SER A 10 44.90 -35.77 -36.52
CA SER A 10 43.75 -35.15 -37.20
C SER A 10 42.74 -36.16 -37.74
N GLY A 11 41.47 -35.76 -37.83
CA GLY A 11 40.47 -36.47 -38.61
C GLY A 11 39.18 -35.66 -38.74
N ALA A 12 38.85 -35.30 -39.98
CA ALA A 12 37.84 -34.35 -40.39
C ALA A 12 36.39 -34.83 -40.21
N GLY A 13 35.48 -33.85 -40.17
CA GLY A 13 34.22 -33.92 -40.91
C GLY A 13 32.95 -34.09 -40.08
N ARG A 14 32.14 -33.03 -40.01
CA ARG A 14 30.86 -32.89 -40.72
C ARG A 14 30.06 -31.74 -40.11
N GLY A 15 29.63 -30.84 -40.97
CA GLY A 15 28.74 -29.76 -40.60
C GLY A 15 27.35 -30.28 -40.24
N LEU A 16 26.68 -29.54 -39.36
CA LEU A 16 25.24 -29.43 -39.35
C LEU A 16 24.89 -27.98 -39.02
N VAL A 17 24.34 -27.35 -40.04
CA VAL A 17 23.61 -26.10 -40.00
C VAL A 17 22.33 -26.36 -39.20
N GLU A 18 22.11 -25.64 -38.11
CA GLU A 18 20.75 -25.46 -37.63
C GLU A 18 20.54 -24.12 -36.91
N SER A 19 19.37 -23.59 -37.19
CA SER A 19 18.97 -22.19 -37.20
C SER A 19 18.94 -21.51 -35.83
N ARG A 20 19.61 -20.35 -35.74
CA ARG A 20 19.31 -19.32 -34.73
C ARG A 20 17.94 -18.70 -35.02
N ARG A 21 16.89 -19.14 -34.30
CA ARG A 21 15.64 -18.38 -34.21
C ARG A 21 15.83 -17.22 -33.22
N LYS A 22 15.78 -15.99 -33.73
CA LYS A 22 15.61 -14.76 -32.94
C LYS A 22 14.22 -14.78 -32.29
N PRO A 23 14.05 -14.44 -31.00
CA PRO A 23 12.72 -14.19 -30.45
C PRO A 23 12.20 -12.84 -30.96
N ALA A 24 11.02 -12.88 -31.57
CA ALA A 24 10.28 -11.72 -32.04
C ALA A 24 9.80 -10.86 -30.86
N SER A 25 10.01 -9.55 -30.97
CA SER A 25 9.46 -8.52 -30.10
C SER A 25 7.93 -8.46 -30.27
N ALA A 26 7.18 -8.99 -29.30
CA ALA A 26 5.74 -8.79 -29.23
C ALA A 26 5.43 -7.44 -28.58
N SER A 27 5.06 -6.45 -29.40
CA SER A 27 4.43 -5.21 -28.91
C SER A 27 3.01 -5.53 -28.45
N VAL A 28 2.76 -5.50 -27.14
CA VAL A 28 1.41 -5.59 -26.60
C VAL A 28 0.71 -4.26 -26.83
N LYS A 29 -0.18 -4.20 -27.82
CA LYS A 29 -1.13 -3.11 -28.00
C LYS A 29 -2.19 -3.23 -26.91
N SER A 30 -2.11 -2.35 -25.90
CA SER A 30 -3.15 -2.13 -24.90
C SER A 30 -4.35 -1.43 -25.55
N GLY A 31 -5.33 -2.19 -26.00
CA GLY A 31 -6.65 -1.68 -26.37
C GLY A 31 -7.54 -1.57 -25.14
N TYR A 32 -7.72 -0.36 -24.62
CA TYR A 32 -8.79 -0.03 -23.68
C TYR A 32 -9.60 1.12 -24.29
N THR A 33 -10.59 0.79 -25.10
CA THR A 33 -11.59 1.75 -25.58
C THR A 33 -12.79 1.72 -24.63
N GLY A 34 -12.64 2.41 -23.50
CA GLY A 34 -13.74 2.75 -22.60
C GLY A 34 -14.14 4.19 -22.85
N SER A 35 -15.20 4.39 -23.64
CA SER A 35 -15.85 5.69 -23.84
C SER A 35 -16.41 6.19 -22.50
N MET A 36 -15.90 7.33 -22.02
CA MET A 36 -16.51 8.09 -20.93
C MET A 36 -16.91 9.46 -21.47
N ASN A 37 -18.20 9.76 -21.37
CA ASN A 37 -18.82 11.01 -21.78
C ASN A 37 -18.16 12.19 -21.05
N ASN A 38 -17.62 13.12 -21.83
CA ASN A 38 -17.03 14.37 -21.39
C ASN A 38 -18.13 15.39 -21.08
N HIS A 39 -18.30 15.71 -19.79
CA HIS A 39 -18.64 17.06 -19.35
C HIS A 39 -17.80 17.37 -18.10
N ASP A 40 -16.79 18.22 -18.30
CA ASP A 40 -16.13 19.09 -17.32
C ASP A 40 -15.57 18.49 -16.01
N ALA A 41 -14.59 17.59 -16.13
CA ALA A 41 -13.65 17.32 -15.05
C ALA A 41 -12.21 17.48 -15.55
N LEU A 42 -11.44 18.41 -14.97
CA LEU A 42 -9.99 18.35 -15.08
C LEU A 42 -9.54 16.99 -14.52
N PRO A 43 -8.65 16.24 -15.19
CA PRO A 43 -8.22 14.94 -14.70
C PRO A 43 -7.57 15.12 -13.32
N ILE A 44 -8.10 14.40 -12.32
CA ILE A 44 -7.45 14.19 -11.02
C ILE A 44 -6.00 13.65 -11.20
N ASP A 45 -5.71 13.09 -12.38
CA ASP A 45 -4.39 12.63 -12.84
C ASP A 45 -3.30 13.71 -12.96
N LEU A 46 -3.63 15.01 -12.85
CA LEU A 46 -2.65 16.11 -12.93
C LEU A 46 -2.09 16.56 -11.57
N MET A 47 -2.57 16.00 -10.46
CA MET A 47 -2.08 16.41 -9.13
C MET A 47 -0.74 15.74 -8.79
N VAL A 48 0.25 16.57 -8.49
CA VAL A 48 1.59 16.13 -8.04
C VAL A 48 1.64 15.94 -6.52
N ALA A 49 0.48 15.84 -5.86
CA ALA A 49 0.40 15.68 -4.42
C ALA A 49 1.29 14.49 -3.99
N PRO A 50 2.26 14.69 -3.07
CA PRO A 50 3.28 13.68 -2.76
C PRO A 50 2.73 12.32 -2.29
N ILE A 51 1.47 12.29 -1.83
CA ILE A 51 0.79 11.07 -1.41
C ILE A 51 0.61 10.06 -2.55
N TRP A 52 0.26 10.49 -3.77
CA TRP A 52 -0.21 9.56 -4.81
C TRP A 52 0.85 8.58 -5.32
N PRO A 53 2.10 9.00 -5.57
CA PRO A 53 3.18 8.06 -5.89
C PRO A 53 3.43 7.05 -4.76
N GLN A 54 3.40 7.48 -3.50
CA GLN A 54 3.59 6.60 -2.34
C GLN A 54 2.40 5.65 -2.15
N TRP A 55 1.19 6.14 -2.38
CA TRP A 55 -0.04 5.36 -2.36
C TRP A 55 0.00 4.24 -3.41
N GLN A 56 0.46 4.54 -4.63
CA GLN A 56 0.61 3.56 -5.68
C GLN A 56 1.65 2.49 -5.31
N ARG A 57 2.80 2.88 -4.75
CA ARG A 57 3.81 1.94 -4.24
C ARG A 57 3.25 1.03 -3.16
N LEU A 58 2.53 1.59 -2.18
CA LEU A 58 1.92 0.84 -1.09
C LEU A 58 0.84 -0.13 -1.60
N SER A 59 0.01 0.31 -2.54
CA SER A 59 -1.00 -0.53 -3.17
C SER A 59 -0.35 -1.70 -3.91
N ARG A 60 0.71 -1.44 -4.70
CA ARG A 60 1.48 -2.51 -5.36
C ARG A 60 2.06 -3.48 -4.35
N LEU A 61 2.65 -2.99 -3.25
CA LEU A 61 3.20 -3.83 -2.20
C LEU A 61 2.14 -4.77 -1.60
N LEU A 62 0.94 -4.25 -1.30
CA LEU A 62 -0.16 -5.06 -0.78
C LEU A 62 -0.52 -6.22 -1.73
N PHE A 63 -0.73 -5.93 -3.02
CA PHE A 63 -1.09 -6.95 -4.01
C PHE A 63 0.05 -7.93 -4.30
N SER A 64 1.27 -7.42 -4.48
CA SER A 64 2.45 -8.27 -4.71
C SER A 64 2.75 -9.17 -3.50
N GLY A 65 2.60 -8.65 -2.28
CA GLY A 65 2.74 -9.45 -1.06
C GLY A 65 1.70 -10.56 -1.00
N GLN A 66 0.43 -10.26 -1.25
CA GLN A 66 -0.64 -11.26 -1.29
C GLN A 66 -0.38 -12.37 -2.32
N ILE A 67 0.08 -12.00 -3.53
CA ILE A 67 0.47 -12.96 -4.56
C ILE A 67 1.65 -13.81 -4.07
N ALA A 68 2.68 -13.19 -3.50
CA ALA A 68 3.86 -13.92 -3.02
C ALA A 68 3.50 -14.94 -1.91
N PHE A 69 2.69 -14.55 -0.93
CA PHE A 69 2.21 -15.48 0.11
C PHE A 69 1.42 -16.65 -0.49
N ASN A 70 0.51 -16.38 -1.43
CA ASN A 70 -0.28 -17.41 -2.10
C ASN A 70 0.60 -18.36 -2.93
N SER A 71 1.52 -17.83 -3.72
CA SER A 71 2.43 -18.62 -4.54
C SER A 71 3.35 -19.48 -3.70
N GLU A 72 3.83 -18.96 -2.57
CA GLU A 72 4.66 -19.71 -1.64
C GLU A 72 3.88 -20.88 -1.02
N LEU A 73 2.69 -20.63 -0.49
CA LEU A 73 1.84 -21.68 0.08
C LEU A 73 1.48 -22.77 -0.94
N ALA A 74 1.06 -22.36 -2.15
CA ALA A 74 0.74 -23.29 -3.22
C ALA A 74 1.92 -24.19 -3.59
N ARG A 75 3.16 -23.66 -3.55
CA ARG A 75 4.36 -24.46 -3.82
C ARG A 75 4.55 -25.58 -2.80
N TRP A 76 4.27 -25.32 -1.53
CA TRP A 76 4.40 -26.31 -0.46
C TRP A 76 3.27 -27.35 -0.49
N GLU A 77 2.08 -26.98 -0.95
CA GLU A 77 0.96 -27.92 -1.11
C GLU A 77 1.19 -28.93 -2.25
N THR A 78 1.92 -28.54 -3.30
CA THR A 78 2.17 -29.41 -4.47
C THR A 78 3.41 -30.29 -4.35
N THR A 79 4.21 -30.14 -3.29
CA THR A 79 5.48 -30.86 -3.18
C THR A 79 5.35 -32.01 -2.19
N GLU A 80 5.51 -33.25 -2.66
CA GLU A 80 5.57 -34.43 -1.81
C GLU A 80 6.88 -34.41 -1.01
N PHE A 81 6.78 -34.21 0.31
CA PHE A 81 7.91 -34.30 1.21
C PHE A 81 7.76 -35.52 2.12
N ASP A 82 8.88 -36.19 2.34
CA ASP A 82 8.99 -37.23 3.36
C ASP A 82 8.95 -36.57 4.75
N THR A 83 7.79 -36.67 5.40
CA THR A 83 7.44 -35.91 6.62
C THR A 83 8.21 -36.36 7.86
N GLU A 84 8.93 -37.49 7.80
CA GLU A 84 9.65 -38.06 8.95
C GLU A 84 10.79 -37.18 9.49
N HIS A 85 11.35 -36.26 8.71
CA HIS A 85 12.62 -35.60 9.07
C HIS A 85 12.58 -34.09 9.29
N GLY A 86 11.39 -33.45 9.26
CA GLY A 86 11.22 -32.02 9.55
C GLY A 86 12.03 -31.10 8.61
N VAL A 87 11.39 -30.55 7.57
CA VAL A 87 12.06 -29.64 6.63
C VAL A 87 12.51 -28.36 7.36
N ARG A 88 13.80 -28.03 7.26
CA ARG A 88 14.39 -26.79 7.82
C ARG A 88 14.75 -25.83 6.69
N LEU A 89 14.12 -24.66 6.69
CA LEU A 89 14.44 -23.58 5.75
C LEU A 89 15.68 -22.81 6.18
N ARG A 90 16.46 -22.31 5.21
CA ARG A 90 17.61 -21.44 5.44
C ARG A 90 17.64 -20.31 4.40
N ASP A 91 17.93 -19.11 4.86
CA ASP A 91 18.19 -17.98 3.98
C ASP A 91 19.53 -18.18 3.21
N ARG A 92 19.52 -17.83 1.92
CA ARG A 92 20.68 -17.82 1.03
C ARG A 92 21.65 -16.68 1.30
N THR A 93 21.22 -15.60 1.97
CA THR A 93 22.04 -14.39 2.18
C THR A 93 23.07 -14.49 3.33
N MET A 94 23.14 -15.64 4.01
CA MET A 94 24.28 -16.09 4.83
C MET A 94 24.73 -15.23 6.04
N GLN A 95 24.07 -14.12 6.40
CA GLN A 95 24.44 -13.35 7.60
C GLN A 95 23.68 -13.76 8.87
N SER A 96 22.51 -14.39 8.74
CA SER A 96 21.77 -14.97 9.87
C SER A 96 21.24 -16.37 9.54
N LYS A 97 21.22 -17.25 10.54
CA LYS A 97 20.64 -18.60 10.41
C LYS A 97 19.18 -18.55 10.86
N TYR A 98 18.28 -18.06 10.01
CA TYR A 98 16.86 -18.32 10.20
C TYR A 98 16.62 -19.82 10.04
N ARG A 99 16.06 -20.47 11.07
CA ARG A 99 15.69 -21.88 11.07
C ARG A 99 14.31 -22.00 11.69
N VAL A 100 13.42 -22.68 10.98
CA VAL A 100 12.03 -22.89 11.35
C VAL A 100 11.63 -24.26 10.79
N THR A 101 10.71 -24.94 11.46
CA THR A 101 10.08 -26.15 10.90
C THR A 101 9.14 -25.77 9.74
N LEU A 102 8.78 -26.73 8.89
CA LEU A 102 7.82 -26.48 7.83
C LEU A 102 6.46 -26.03 8.38
N ASP A 103 5.97 -26.65 9.44
CA ASP A 103 4.66 -26.32 10.03
C ASP A 103 4.62 -24.90 10.59
N GLU A 104 5.67 -24.48 11.30
CA GLU A 104 5.81 -23.11 11.79
C GLU A 104 5.90 -22.11 10.63
N HIS A 105 6.62 -22.45 9.55
CA HIS A 105 6.71 -21.61 8.36
C HIS A 105 5.34 -21.46 7.67
N LEU A 106 4.63 -22.56 7.43
CA LEU A 106 3.31 -22.53 6.80
C LEU A 106 2.29 -21.80 7.66
N THR A 107 2.35 -21.98 8.98
CA THR A 107 1.53 -21.22 9.94
C THR A 107 1.82 -19.72 9.83
N THR A 108 3.09 -19.33 9.75
CA THR A 108 3.49 -17.93 9.55
C THR A 108 3.01 -17.36 8.20
N LEU A 109 3.06 -18.15 7.12
CA LEU A 109 2.57 -17.70 5.80
C LEU A 109 1.04 -17.60 5.72
N ARG A 110 0.33 -18.39 6.53
CA ARG A 110 -1.14 -18.33 6.66
C ARG A 110 -1.56 -17.14 7.51
N ASP A 111 -0.81 -16.82 8.57
CA ASP A 111 -1.02 -15.63 9.38
C ASP A 111 -0.41 -14.38 8.73
N ARG A 112 -1.19 -13.77 7.84
CA ARG A 112 -0.79 -12.57 7.09
C ARG A 112 -1.22 -11.27 7.78
N SER A 113 -1.80 -11.37 8.97
CA SER A 113 -2.37 -10.22 9.71
C SER A 113 -1.34 -9.11 9.88
N GLN A 114 -0.15 -9.45 10.40
CA GLN A 114 0.95 -8.52 10.63
C GLN A 114 1.38 -7.76 9.37
N PHE A 115 1.40 -8.43 8.21
CA PHE A 115 1.71 -7.77 6.95
C PHE A 115 0.66 -6.70 6.62
N PHE A 116 -0.62 -7.02 6.77
CA PHE A 116 -1.71 -6.08 6.51
C PHE A 116 -1.79 -4.94 7.53
N GLU A 117 -1.42 -5.19 8.78
CA GLU A 117 -1.34 -4.18 9.84
C GLU A 117 -0.29 -3.11 9.52
N VAL A 118 0.91 -3.52 9.11
CA VAL A 118 1.98 -2.60 8.68
C VAL A 118 1.55 -1.77 7.47
N ILE A 119 0.86 -2.39 6.51
CA ILE A 119 0.30 -1.69 5.35
C ILE A 119 -0.72 -0.63 5.80
N LEU A 120 -1.60 -0.95 6.74
CA LEU A 120 -2.59 -0.01 7.25
C LEU A 120 -1.95 1.16 8.01
N ILE A 121 -0.97 0.88 8.87
CA ILE A 121 -0.21 1.91 9.59
C ILE A 121 0.45 2.88 8.60
N LYS A 122 1.07 2.34 7.54
CA LYS A 122 1.68 3.18 6.50
C LYS A 122 0.64 3.98 5.72
N ALA A 123 -0.48 3.38 5.34
CA ALA A 123 -1.55 4.06 4.61
C ALA A 123 -2.14 5.23 5.42
N TYR A 124 -2.39 5.03 6.72
CA TYR A 124 -2.89 6.08 7.60
C TYR A 124 -1.86 7.19 7.79
N SER A 125 -0.57 6.85 7.89
CA SER A 125 0.49 7.86 8.01
C SER A 125 0.63 8.71 6.74
N LEU A 126 0.38 8.11 5.56
CA LEU A 126 0.29 8.87 4.31
C LEU A 126 -0.91 9.83 4.30
N MET A 127 -2.06 9.39 4.81
CA MET A 127 -3.25 10.25 4.96
C MET A 127 -2.98 11.45 5.87
N ASP A 128 -2.34 11.23 7.01
CA ASP A 128 -1.98 12.29 7.96
C ASP A 128 -1.03 13.31 7.32
N ALA A 129 0.03 12.84 6.67
CA ALA A 129 0.96 13.70 5.92
C ALA A 129 0.25 14.50 4.82
N HIS A 130 -0.73 13.89 4.14
CA HIS A 130 -1.53 14.59 3.15
C HIS A 130 -2.48 15.62 3.77
N GLY A 131 -3.08 15.35 4.93
CA GLY A 131 -3.86 16.32 5.68
C GLY A 131 -3.03 17.57 6.05
N ARG A 132 -1.78 17.37 6.46
CA ARG A 132 -0.83 18.48 6.75
C ARG A 132 -0.51 19.28 5.48
N TYR A 133 -0.29 18.60 4.36
CA TYR A 133 -0.07 19.23 3.07
C TYR A 133 -1.28 20.09 2.63
N VAL A 134 -2.50 19.56 2.78
CA VAL A 134 -3.75 20.29 2.49
C VAL A 134 -3.87 21.53 3.39
N ARG A 135 -3.63 21.38 4.70
CA ARG A 135 -3.62 22.49 5.67
C ARG A 135 -2.63 23.57 5.26
N TYR A 136 -1.40 23.20 4.90
CA TYR A 136 -0.37 24.14 4.46
C TYR A 136 -0.81 24.95 3.24
N ILE A 137 -1.42 24.32 2.23
CA ILE A 137 -1.94 25.02 1.05
C ILE A 137 -3.04 26.00 1.46
N LEU A 138 -3.95 25.60 2.35
CA LEU A 138 -5.05 26.46 2.80
C LEU A 138 -4.56 27.67 3.60
N ASP A 139 -3.53 27.51 4.43
CA ASP A 139 -2.95 28.59 5.24
C ASP A 139 -2.13 29.55 4.39
N SER A 140 -1.25 29.02 3.54
CA SER A 140 -0.32 29.81 2.73
C SER A 140 -0.93 30.35 1.44
N LYS A 141 -2.11 29.86 1.04
CA LYS A 141 -2.76 30.11 -0.26
C LYS A 141 -1.91 29.74 -1.48
N LYS A 142 -0.91 28.87 -1.29
CA LYS A 142 0.00 28.38 -2.34
C LYS A 142 -0.63 27.26 -3.17
N PHE A 143 -1.65 27.59 -3.97
CA PHE A 143 -2.35 26.60 -4.80
C PHE A 143 -1.50 26.05 -5.96
N GLU A 144 -0.38 26.69 -6.32
CA GLU A 144 0.55 26.16 -7.30
C GLU A 144 1.18 24.84 -6.87
N LEU A 145 1.18 24.54 -5.56
CA LEU A 145 1.65 23.27 -5.02
C LEU A 145 0.85 22.07 -5.51
N LEU A 146 -0.41 22.25 -5.95
CA LEU A 146 -1.18 21.16 -6.55
C LEU A 146 -0.51 20.59 -7.81
N TYR A 147 0.34 21.38 -8.47
CA TYR A 147 0.92 21.09 -9.77
C TYR A 147 2.45 20.95 -9.74
N ARG A 148 3.09 21.06 -8.57
CA ARG A 148 4.54 20.89 -8.42
C ARG A 148 4.91 20.13 -7.15
N VAL A 149 6.11 19.57 -7.15
CA VAL A 149 6.69 18.99 -5.94
C VAL A 149 7.05 20.12 -4.96
N PRO A 150 6.72 19.99 -3.65
CA PRO A 150 7.18 20.94 -2.63
C PRO A 150 8.71 20.95 -2.52
N THR A 151 9.29 22.11 -2.21
CA THR A 151 10.72 22.20 -1.88
C THR A 151 11.00 21.55 -0.52
N GLU A 152 12.26 21.24 -0.22
CA GLU A 152 12.67 20.69 1.08
C GLU A 152 12.25 21.60 2.26
N SER A 153 12.41 22.92 2.09
CA SER A 153 11.96 23.90 3.10
C SER A 153 10.45 23.87 3.34
N GLU A 154 9.65 23.71 2.28
CA GLU A 154 8.19 23.58 2.40
C GLU A 154 7.81 22.25 3.05
N LEU A 155 8.51 21.16 2.72
CA LEU A 155 8.28 19.85 3.35
C LEU A 155 8.52 19.89 4.85
N GLN A 156 9.57 20.58 5.31
CA GLN A 156 9.85 20.72 6.73
C GLN A 156 8.68 21.41 7.45
N ILE A 157 8.20 22.53 6.90
CA ILE A 157 7.04 23.25 7.45
C ILE A 157 5.79 22.37 7.44
N ILE A 158 5.53 21.66 6.34
CA ILE A 158 4.39 20.74 6.23
C ILE A 158 4.47 19.65 7.30
N PHE A 159 5.65 19.08 7.56
CA PHE A 159 5.82 18.05 8.57
C PHE A 159 5.70 18.58 10.00
N ASP A 160 6.00 19.85 10.25
CA ASP A 160 5.82 20.48 11.56
C ASP A 160 4.37 20.88 11.85
N ILE A 161 3.45 20.82 10.87
CA ILE A 161 2.02 21.03 11.10
C ILE A 161 1.45 19.90 11.96
N HIS A 162 0.77 20.30 13.04
CA HIS A 162 0.08 19.39 13.95
C HIS A 162 -1.43 19.38 13.68
N LEU A 163 -1.95 18.22 13.29
CA LEU A 163 -3.39 17.99 13.17
C LEU A 163 -3.94 17.49 14.52
N THR A 164 -4.92 18.19 15.08
CA THR A 164 -5.42 17.94 16.45
C THR A 164 -6.84 17.34 16.49
N GLY A 165 -7.14 16.59 17.55
CA GLY A 165 -8.50 16.11 17.86
C GLY A 165 -8.96 14.85 17.11
N GLY A 166 -8.03 14.06 16.55
CA GLY A 166 -8.38 12.87 15.77
C GLY A 166 -8.93 13.21 14.37
N VAL A 167 -9.03 12.18 13.52
CA VAL A 167 -9.39 12.34 12.09
C VAL A 167 -10.75 12.98 11.88
N GLU A 168 -11.69 12.73 12.78
CA GLU A 168 -13.00 13.34 12.80
C GLU A 168 -12.96 14.86 12.99
N ALA A 169 -12.05 15.37 13.81
CA ALA A 169 -11.96 16.79 14.12
C ALA A 169 -11.14 17.51 13.07
N TRP A 170 -9.88 17.10 12.84
CA TRP A 170 -9.04 17.76 11.85
C TRP A 170 -9.56 17.54 10.43
N GLY A 171 -10.05 16.32 10.11
CA GLY A 171 -10.61 16.02 8.80
C GLY A 171 -11.92 16.76 8.56
N GLY A 172 -12.74 16.93 9.60
CA GLY A 172 -13.98 17.72 9.54
C GLY A 172 -13.71 19.19 9.27
N LYS A 173 -12.70 19.77 9.92
CA LYS A 173 -12.25 21.15 9.66
C LYS A 173 -11.80 21.34 8.22
N LEU A 174 -10.91 20.47 7.74
CA LEU A 174 -10.43 20.54 6.35
C LEU A 174 -11.58 20.40 5.34
N LEU A 175 -12.47 19.42 5.52
CA LEU A 175 -13.62 19.26 4.64
C LEU A 175 -14.51 20.52 4.63
N THR A 176 -14.78 21.11 5.79
CA THR A 176 -15.59 22.33 5.91
C THR A 176 -14.96 23.51 5.17
N GLU A 177 -13.67 23.77 5.39
CA GLU A 177 -12.94 24.85 4.69
C GLU A 177 -12.89 24.65 3.17
N LEU A 178 -12.90 23.39 2.73
CA LEU A 178 -12.91 23.02 1.32
C LEU A 178 -14.32 22.99 0.70
N GLY A 179 -15.37 23.34 1.44
CA GLY A 179 -16.76 23.25 0.99
C GLY A 179 -17.18 21.81 0.66
N ARG A 180 -16.63 20.83 1.39
CA ARG A 180 -16.87 19.39 1.23
C ARG A 180 -17.52 18.81 2.48
N ASP A 181 -18.03 17.60 2.32
CA ASP A 181 -18.64 16.79 3.37
C ASP A 181 -18.05 15.38 3.40
N TRP A 182 -18.47 14.58 4.38
CA TRP A 182 -18.05 13.20 4.60
C TRP A 182 -18.64 12.18 3.61
N ARG A 183 -18.99 12.58 2.38
CA ARG A 183 -19.39 11.64 1.30
C ARG A 183 -18.16 10.90 0.76
N ILE A 184 -17.66 9.99 1.58
CA ILE A 184 -16.56 9.06 1.33
C ILE A 184 -17.04 7.63 1.58
N ILE A 185 -16.26 6.62 1.19
CA ILE A 185 -16.58 5.22 1.50
C ILE A 185 -16.79 5.05 3.02
N ASP A 186 -17.96 4.55 3.40
CA ASP A 186 -18.44 4.37 4.79
C ASP A 186 -18.44 5.63 5.66
N GLY A 187 -18.34 6.80 5.03
CA GLY A 187 -18.41 8.11 5.67
C GLY A 187 -17.39 8.34 6.79
N LYS A 188 -17.72 9.28 7.68
CA LYS A 188 -16.90 9.63 8.87
C LYS A 188 -16.63 8.41 9.76
N ALA A 189 -17.66 7.59 10.00
CA ALA A 189 -17.59 6.41 10.87
C ALA A 189 -16.55 5.40 10.38
N GLY A 190 -16.52 5.09 9.07
CA GLY A 190 -15.54 4.17 8.50
C GLY A 190 -14.08 4.62 8.69
N LEU A 191 -13.82 5.92 8.63
CA LEU A 191 -12.48 6.47 8.83
C LEU A 191 -12.06 6.49 10.31
N ILE A 192 -13.02 6.72 11.22
CA ILE A 192 -12.80 6.56 12.67
C ILE A 192 -12.44 5.11 13.01
N GLN A 193 -13.19 4.12 12.49
CA GLN A 193 -12.86 2.70 12.67
C GLN A 193 -11.41 2.42 12.24
N THR A 194 -11.04 2.95 11.07
CA THR A 194 -9.69 2.83 10.51
C THR A 194 -8.63 3.45 11.43
N SER A 195 -8.92 4.61 12.00
CA SER A 195 -8.04 5.30 12.97
C SER A 195 -7.85 4.48 14.26
N ILE A 196 -8.91 3.88 14.77
CA ILE A 196 -8.86 3.10 16.01
C ILE A 196 -8.05 1.82 15.80
N LEU A 197 -8.35 1.06 14.75
CA LEU A 197 -7.61 -0.16 14.41
C LEU A 197 -6.13 0.13 14.17
N ARG A 198 -5.82 1.19 13.42
CA ARG A 198 -4.42 1.63 13.22
C ARG A 198 -3.71 1.92 14.54
N ASN A 199 -4.36 2.60 15.47
CA ASN A 199 -3.76 2.88 16.78
C ASN A 199 -3.55 1.60 17.59
N ALA A 200 -4.50 0.67 17.55
CA ALA A 200 -4.35 -0.63 18.18
C ALA A 200 -3.11 -1.38 17.66
N PHE A 201 -2.94 -1.45 16.33
CA PHE A 201 -1.76 -2.07 15.72
C PHE A 201 -0.46 -1.35 16.05
N ALA A 202 -0.46 -0.01 16.01
CA ALA A 202 0.72 0.78 16.34
C ALA A 202 1.19 0.62 17.80
N HIS A 203 0.26 0.29 18.70
CA HIS A 203 0.54 0.02 20.11
C HIS A 203 0.72 -1.47 20.44
N GLY A 204 0.60 -2.36 19.45
CA GLY A 204 0.78 -3.80 19.63
C GLY A 204 -0.37 -4.50 20.37
N TYR A 205 -1.58 -3.96 20.32
CA TYR A 205 -2.74 -4.65 20.88
C TYR A 205 -3.09 -5.89 20.06
N VAL A 206 -3.20 -7.03 20.75
CA VAL A 206 -3.53 -8.33 20.15
C VAL A 206 -5.03 -8.65 20.23
N SER A 207 -5.76 -8.02 21.16
CA SER A 207 -7.19 -8.25 21.37
C SER A 207 -7.95 -6.95 21.65
N ALA A 208 -9.23 -6.95 21.29
CA ALA A 208 -10.11 -5.81 21.46
C ALA A 208 -10.41 -5.57 22.93
N THR A 209 -10.22 -4.33 23.39
CA THR A 209 -10.55 -3.93 24.76
C THR A 209 -11.90 -3.21 24.81
N GLN A 210 -12.59 -3.25 25.95
CA GLN A 210 -13.84 -2.52 26.12
C GLN A 210 -13.65 -1.02 25.87
N GLY A 211 -12.55 -0.42 26.38
CA GLY A 211 -12.26 0.99 26.14
C GLY A 211 -12.06 1.35 24.66
N MET A 212 -11.58 0.41 23.82
CA MET A 212 -11.50 0.62 22.38
C MET A 212 -12.89 0.64 21.72
N LEU A 213 -13.80 -0.23 22.16
CA LEU A 213 -15.18 -0.28 21.68
C LEU A 213 -15.95 0.98 22.12
N ASP A 214 -15.81 1.37 23.39
CA ASP A 214 -16.43 2.57 23.95
C ASP A 214 -15.94 3.83 23.21
N ALA A 215 -14.63 3.93 22.96
CA ALA A 215 -14.05 5.03 22.19
C ALA A 215 -14.57 5.08 20.73
N ALA A 216 -14.87 3.92 20.12
CA ALA A 216 -15.49 3.90 18.80
C ALA A 216 -16.89 4.51 18.85
N VAL A 217 -17.72 4.08 19.81
CA VAL A 217 -19.09 4.56 20.00
C VAL A 217 -19.12 6.06 20.28
N GLU A 218 -18.30 6.52 21.22
CA GLU A 218 -18.17 7.95 21.58
C GLU A 218 -17.84 8.82 20.35
N ARG A 219 -16.99 8.32 19.47
CA ARG A 219 -16.57 9.03 18.25
C ARG A 219 -17.57 8.90 17.09
N GLY A 220 -18.64 8.13 17.25
CA GLY A 220 -19.69 7.93 16.25
C GLY A 220 -19.38 6.80 15.26
N ALA A 221 -18.72 5.76 15.72
CA ALA A 221 -18.41 4.55 14.96
C ALA A 221 -18.75 3.29 15.78
N SER A 222 -18.68 2.13 15.14
CA SER A 222 -18.73 0.83 15.81
C SER A 222 -17.59 -0.04 15.27
N LEU A 223 -17.04 -0.93 16.07
CA LEU A 223 -16.09 -1.94 15.57
C LEU A 223 -16.82 -3.28 15.39
N PRO A 224 -16.52 -4.05 14.34
CA PRO A 224 -17.10 -5.38 14.15
C PRO A 224 -16.36 -6.41 15.02
N LEU A 225 -16.19 -6.11 16.31
CA LEU A 225 -15.43 -6.89 17.30
C LEU A 225 -16.16 -6.81 18.65
N ALA A 226 -16.11 -7.89 19.43
CA ALA A 226 -16.45 -7.93 20.84
C ALA A 226 -15.18 -7.78 21.70
N ALA A 227 -15.35 -7.46 22.98
CA ALA A 227 -14.21 -7.40 23.91
C ALA A 227 -13.58 -8.79 24.06
N GLY A 228 -12.26 -8.86 23.92
CA GLY A 228 -11.48 -10.11 23.91
C GLY A 228 -11.24 -10.70 22.52
N ASP A 229 -11.97 -10.27 21.49
CA ASP A 229 -11.76 -10.75 20.13
C ASP A 229 -10.34 -10.40 19.65
N PRO A 230 -9.67 -11.30 18.89
CA PRO A 230 -8.38 -10.98 18.31
C PRO A 230 -8.50 -9.82 17.33
N ILE A 231 -7.58 -8.86 17.41
CA ILE A 231 -7.48 -7.78 16.42
C ILE A 231 -6.55 -8.27 15.32
N ALA A 232 -7.12 -8.67 14.20
CA ALA A 232 -6.38 -9.09 13.02
C ALA A 232 -7.06 -8.58 11.76
N LEU A 233 -6.26 -8.27 10.73
CA LEU A 233 -6.78 -7.91 9.42
C LEU A 233 -6.68 -9.08 8.44
N THR A 234 -7.76 -9.28 7.69
CA THR A 234 -7.72 -9.99 6.41
C THR A 234 -7.31 -9.06 5.28
N PHE A 235 -6.96 -9.63 4.13
CA PHE A 235 -6.67 -8.87 2.91
C PHE A 235 -7.82 -7.93 2.52
N GLU A 236 -9.07 -8.42 2.57
CA GLU A 236 -10.25 -7.62 2.18
C GLU A 236 -10.55 -6.52 3.19
N GLN A 237 -10.41 -6.77 4.50
CA GLN A 237 -10.51 -5.71 5.51
C GLN A 237 -9.44 -4.64 5.31
N CYS A 238 -8.18 -5.02 5.06
CA CYS A 238 -7.10 -4.08 4.77
C CYS A 238 -7.43 -3.23 3.53
N ARG A 239 -7.90 -3.85 2.44
CA ARG A 239 -8.33 -3.14 1.22
C ARG A 239 -9.48 -2.17 1.47
N LEU A 240 -10.46 -2.54 2.28
CA LEU A 240 -11.56 -1.67 2.65
C LEU A 240 -11.04 -0.42 3.36
N HIS A 241 -10.17 -0.58 4.37
CA HIS A 241 -9.55 0.53 5.08
C HIS A 241 -8.72 1.44 4.17
N LEU A 242 -7.92 0.85 3.27
CA LEU A 242 -7.19 1.63 2.25
C LEU A 242 -8.15 2.40 1.34
N SER A 243 -9.27 1.80 0.96
CA SER A 243 -10.27 2.46 0.10
C SER A 243 -10.94 3.64 0.80
N ARG A 244 -11.26 3.51 2.09
CA ARG A 244 -11.78 4.61 2.94
C ARG A 244 -10.80 5.78 2.99
N ILE A 245 -9.53 5.50 3.28
CA ILE A 245 -8.47 6.51 3.32
C ILE A 245 -8.31 7.18 1.94
N LYS A 246 -8.21 6.39 0.86
CA LYS A 246 -8.08 6.90 -0.50
C LYS A 246 -9.24 7.81 -0.89
N SER A 247 -10.47 7.39 -0.56
CA SER A 247 -11.68 8.16 -0.83
C SER A 247 -11.67 9.50 -0.09
N PHE A 248 -11.20 9.51 1.16
CA PHE A 248 -11.02 10.74 1.93
C PHE A 248 -9.97 11.67 1.32
N CYS A 249 -8.77 11.20 0.99
CA CYS A 249 -7.75 12.05 0.35
C CYS A 249 -8.23 12.65 -0.97
N ARG A 250 -8.91 11.84 -1.81
CA ARG A 250 -9.52 12.35 -3.07
C ARG A 250 -10.57 13.43 -2.82
N ARG A 251 -11.30 13.33 -1.70
CA ARG A 251 -12.30 14.33 -1.33
C ARG A 251 -11.65 15.67 -0.99
N LEU A 252 -10.52 15.64 -0.27
CA LEU A 252 -9.71 16.82 0.03
C LEU A 252 -9.15 17.44 -1.25
N ASP A 253 -8.52 16.63 -2.09
CA ASP A 253 -7.96 17.06 -3.38
C ASP A 253 -9.00 17.73 -4.29
N GLY A 254 -10.17 17.12 -4.44
CA GLY A 254 -11.25 17.72 -5.20
C GLY A 254 -11.72 19.06 -4.62
N GLY A 255 -11.68 19.23 -3.30
CA GLY A 255 -11.93 20.51 -2.64
C GLY A 255 -10.88 21.57 -2.98
N LEU A 256 -9.60 21.21 -2.88
CA LEU A 256 -8.48 22.10 -3.19
C LEU A 256 -8.50 22.55 -4.65
N ILE A 257 -8.75 21.65 -5.60
CA ILE A 257 -8.87 21.99 -7.03
C ILE A 257 -9.99 23.03 -7.25
N ASN A 258 -11.14 22.83 -6.60
CA ASN A 258 -12.26 23.77 -6.73
C ASN A 258 -11.90 25.16 -6.20
N LEU A 259 -11.25 25.23 -5.03
CA LEU A 259 -10.78 26.50 -4.47
C LEU A 259 -9.71 27.17 -5.35
N ALA A 260 -8.77 26.40 -5.91
CA ALA A 260 -7.75 26.93 -6.81
C ALA A 260 -8.38 27.58 -8.06
N LYS A 261 -9.39 26.94 -8.65
CA LYS A 261 -10.14 27.49 -9.79
C LYS A 261 -10.80 28.81 -9.47
N VAL A 262 -11.50 28.89 -8.32
CA VAL A 262 -12.16 30.13 -7.89
C VAL A 262 -11.16 31.27 -7.70
N ASN A 263 -10.00 30.98 -7.09
CA ASN A 263 -8.95 31.99 -6.90
C ASN A 263 -8.31 32.44 -8.23
N SER A 264 -8.20 31.55 -9.22
CA SER A 264 -7.67 31.90 -10.54
C SER A 264 -8.62 32.73 -11.42
N GLN A 265 -9.93 32.70 -11.14
CA GLN A 265 -10.95 33.44 -11.89
C GLN A 265 -11.29 34.82 -11.27
N GLY A 266 -10.83 35.07 -10.03
CA GLY A 266 -11.00 36.34 -9.33
C GLY A 266 -9.81 37.31 -9.45
N GLN A 267 -8.80 36.95 -10.26
CA GLN A 267 -7.69 37.81 -10.68
C GLN A 267 -7.91 38.25 -12.12
#